data_AF-A0A346NAU6-F1
#
_entry.id   AF-A0A346NAU6-F1
#
_cell.length_a   1.000
_cell.length_b   1.000
_cell.length_c   1.000
_cell.angle_alpha   90.00
_cell.angle_beta   90.00
_cell.angle_gamma   90.00
#
_symmetry.space_group_name_H-M   'P 1'
#
loop_
_entity.id
_entity.type
_entity.pdbx_description
1 polymer ?
#
loop_
_entity_poly.entity_id
_entity_poly.type
_entity_poly.pdbx_seq_one_letter_code
_entity_poly.pdbx_strand_id
1 'polypeptide(L)'
;MALTHQDIQAIQNVTKNLCSDETVIKGDNIPVETLNSNGKIVESNEYEVIDKINGTTQAIAVAPVIDGKTDYSQTAIVVAGTQLIGKEGFGEEAWNSTKNVIEARSGLTPQVDDISDFYDSTAAKLEKDHGGGSISNMSGFSQSGPAVAKVAAQHQVPKITNFMDWGASSSLYSKDNPKGITAEEKTWLDKHATIYMDSTRDVTYLDGKSHGDIPYGKKYIVEGTGDWISDHDTAFPRIKGNGLDIDWYVKHGQFVSGMTREQVIKVARMKAKQAKGLDIKDPDTWFDSTDYRTYLLEYVKTYGDFAVEPTKAELLSSYKKTVKELRSQLKTATGSKRISLREELLRAVAQKARLHAEVKTEAVLQKLEEKKASFQADIEATRQAMYAVAEELSESEVTDLLSPYTMENLWDSQAEEQNRAELDAYKNRMMAFADKLDAAADNLIAADQEGAALFSADK
;
A
#
# COMPACT_ATOMS: atom_id res chain seq x y z
N MET A 1 -6.82 -2.74 17.00
CA MET A 1 -6.69 -2.06 15.69
C MET A 1 -6.15 -3.10 14.73
N ALA A 2 -6.60 -3.17 13.46
CA ALA A 2 -6.10 -4.22 12.59
C ALA A 2 -4.63 -3.98 12.24
N LEU A 3 -3.77 -4.97 12.49
CA LEU A 3 -2.35 -4.88 12.13
C LEU A 3 -2.20 -4.63 10.63
N THR A 4 -1.39 -3.63 10.31
CA THR A 4 -1.04 -3.26 8.95
C THR A 4 0.17 -4.05 8.46
N HIS A 5 0.45 -4.04 7.15
CA HIS A 5 1.66 -4.67 6.64
C HIS A 5 2.94 -3.98 7.16
N GLN A 6 2.86 -2.67 7.43
CA GLN A 6 3.94 -1.90 8.03
C GLN A 6 4.23 -2.35 9.46
N ASP A 7 3.20 -2.62 10.27
CA ASP A 7 3.35 -3.19 11.61
C ASP A 7 4.04 -4.56 11.55
N ILE A 8 3.60 -5.43 10.64
CA ILE A 8 4.18 -6.76 10.46
C ILE A 8 5.64 -6.67 10.03
N GLN A 9 5.99 -5.77 9.12
CA GLN A 9 7.37 -5.53 8.73
C GLN A 9 8.23 -5.10 9.92
N ALA A 10 7.73 -4.17 10.75
CA ALA A 10 8.46 -3.71 11.93
C ALA A 10 8.71 -4.86 12.92
N ILE A 11 7.72 -5.73 13.16
CA ILE A 11 7.88 -6.92 14.01
C ILE A 11 8.88 -7.91 13.38
N GLN A 12 8.78 -8.13 12.07
CA GLN A 12 9.67 -9.03 11.32
C GLN A 12 11.14 -8.60 11.45
N ASN A 13 11.42 -7.29 11.38
CA ASN A 13 12.77 -6.72 11.51
C ASN A 13 13.43 -7.02 12.87
N VAL A 14 12.64 -7.14 13.94
CA VAL A 14 13.16 -7.38 15.30
C VAL A 14 13.03 -8.84 15.75
N THR A 15 12.27 -9.67 15.04
CA THR A 15 11.92 -11.04 15.43
C THR A 15 13.14 -11.89 15.77
N LYS A 16 14.19 -11.86 14.94
CA LYS A 16 15.39 -12.66 15.17
C LYS A 16 16.10 -12.29 16.48
N ASN A 17 16.15 -10.99 16.80
CA ASN A 17 16.77 -10.49 18.02
C ASN A 17 15.92 -10.86 19.24
N LEU A 18 14.60 -10.65 19.18
CA LEU A 18 13.68 -10.98 20.27
C LEU A 18 13.63 -12.48 20.60
N CYS A 19 13.68 -13.34 19.57
CA CYS A 19 13.76 -14.79 19.80
C CYS A 19 15.07 -15.18 20.48
N SER A 20 16.18 -14.52 20.13
CA SER A 20 17.51 -14.81 20.67
C SER A 20 17.76 -14.21 22.06
N ASP A 21 17.01 -13.18 22.44
CA ASP A 21 17.12 -12.52 23.73
C ASP A 21 16.41 -13.34 24.82
N GLU A 22 17.17 -14.01 25.69
CA GLU A 22 16.61 -14.82 26.78
C GLU A 22 15.85 -14.00 27.84
N THR A 23 16.03 -12.68 27.87
CA THR A 23 15.34 -11.79 28.81
C THR A 23 13.91 -11.48 28.40
N VAL A 24 13.60 -11.54 27.10
CA VAL A 24 12.24 -11.38 26.57
C VAL A 24 11.47 -12.67 26.84
N ILE A 25 10.44 -12.62 27.69
CA ILE A 25 9.64 -13.79 28.03
C ILE A 25 8.16 -13.58 27.70
N LYS A 26 7.40 -14.66 27.77
CA LYS A 26 5.94 -14.60 27.61
C LYS A 26 5.33 -13.66 28.65
N GLY A 27 4.41 -12.80 28.19
CA GLY A 27 3.71 -11.80 28.99
C GLY A 27 4.44 -10.45 29.05
N ASP A 28 5.65 -10.35 28.49
CA ASP A 28 6.35 -9.07 28.41
C ASP A 28 5.71 -8.17 27.36
N ASN A 29 5.65 -6.88 27.68
CA ASN A 29 5.37 -5.85 26.69
C ASN A 29 6.69 -5.37 26.08
N ILE A 30 6.79 -5.44 24.75
CA ILE A 30 7.95 -5.01 23.98
C ILE A 30 7.58 -3.82 23.09
N PRO A 31 8.41 -2.76 23.04
CA PRO A 31 8.27 -1.72 22.04
C PRO A 31 8.82 -2.23 20.70
N VAL A 32 8.07 -2.00 19.64
CA VAL A 32 8.50 -2.24 18.25
C VAL A 32 8.42 -0.92 17.50
N GLU A 33 9.56 -0.49 16.98
CA GLU A 33 9.70 0.82 16.35
C GLU A 33 9.62 0.72 14.83
N THR A 34 8.85 1.62 14.23
CA THR A 34 8.85 1.86 12.79
C THR A 34 9.82 2.99 12.50
N LEU A 35 10.79 2.72 11.62
CA LEU A 35 11.80 3.69 11.20
C LEU A 35 11.44 4.30 9.84
N ASN A 36 11.80 5.57 9.62
CA ASN A 36 11.81 6.16 8.28
C ASN A 36 13.16 5.91 7.56
N SER A 37 13.28 6.38 6.31
CA SER A 37 14.49 6.25 5.49
C SER A 37 15.77 6.82 6.08
N ASN A 38 15.68 7.69 7.09
CA ASN A 38 16.85 8.26 7.74
C ASN A 38 17.21 7.49 9.03
N GLY A 39 16.59 6.33 9.26
CA GLY A 39 16.75 5.54 10.48
C GLY A 39 16.09 6.18 11.70
N LYS A 40 15.23 7.18 11.52
CA LYS A 40 14.56 7.85 12.64
C LYS A 40 13.23 7.17 12.95
N ILE A 41 12.98 6.92 14.23
CA ILE A 41 11.70 6.43 14.76
C ILE A 41 10.59 7.40 14.37
N VAL A 42 9.58 6.88 13.66
CA VAL A 42 8.36 7.63 13.30
C VAL A 42 7.14 7.13 14.06
N GLU A 43 7.19 5.91 14.57
CA GLU A 43 6.13 5.28 15.34
C GLU A 43 6.76 4.24 16.27
N SER A 44 6.20 4.06 17.46
CA SER A 44 6.59 3.01 18.39
C SER A 44 5.31 2.39 18.94
N ASN A 45 5.10 1.12 18.61
CA ASN A 45 3.92 0.36 18.97
C ASN A 45 4.32 -0.70 20.01
N GLU A 46 3.51 -0.84 21.06
CA GLU A 46 3.77 -1.80 22.13
C GLU A 46 3.04 -3.12 21.82
N TYR A 47 3.69 -4.24 22.10
CA TYR A 47 3.16 -5.58 21.84
C TYR A 47 3.41 -6.50 23.03
N GLU A 48 2.40 -7.27 23.44
CA GLU A 48 2.56 -8.34 24.41
C GLU A 48 3.08 -9.60 23.70
N VAL A 49 4.12 -10.22 24.26
CA VAL A 49 4.65 -11.50 23.79
C VAL A 49 3.76 -12.65 24.27
N ILE A 50 3.04 -13.28 23.35
CA ILE A 50 2.13 -14.41 23.62
C ILE A 50 2.90 -15.72 23.72
N ASP A 51 3.83 -15.93 22.79
CA ASP A 51 4.67 -17.10 22.72
C ASP A 51 5.95 -16.81 21.94
N LYS A 52 7.00 -17.61 22.17
CA LYS A 52 8.20 -17.57 21.33
C LYS A 52 8.93 -18.91 21.32
N ILE A 53 9.61 -19.19 20.21
CA ILE A 53 10.54 -20.30 20.08
C ILE A 53 11.87 -19.82 19.51
N ASN A 54 12.95 -20.43 20.00
CA ASN A 54 14.30 -20.16 19.54
C ASN A 54 15.03 -21.49 19.35
N GLY A 55 15.23 -21.89 18.10
CA GLY A 55 15.89 -23.13 17.71
C GLY A 55 16.17 -23.13 16.21
N THR A 56 15.96 -24.28 15.54
CA THR A 56 15.99 -24.38 14.07
C THR A 56 15.04 -23.37 13.43
N THR A 57 13.86 -23.22 14.04
CA THR A 57 12.86 -22.22 13.73
C THR A 57 12.88 -21.14 14.81
N GLN A 58 12.95 -19.88 14.39
CA GLN A 58 12.84 -18.73 15.30
C GLN A 58 11.53 -18.03 14.97
N ALA A 59 10.59 -18.04 15.92
CA ALA A 59 9.27 -17.47 15.74
C ALA A 59 8.77 -16.80 17.02
N ILE A 60 8.02 -15.72 16.85
CA ILE A 60 7.38 -14.99 17.94
C ILE A 60 5.90 -14.80 17.62
N ALA A 61 5.06 -14.95 18.64
CA ALA A 61 3.66 -14.60 18.60
C ALA A 61 3.44 -13.37 19.46
N VAL A 62 2.87 -12.31 18.89
CA VAL A 62 2.66 -11.04 19.58
C VAL A 62 1.26 -10.50 19.36
N ALA A 63 0.70 -9.81 20.35
CA ALA A 63 -0.58 -9.11 20.23
C ALA A 63 -0.39 -7.61 20.56
N PRO A 64 -1.00 -6.69 19.78
CA PRO A 64 -0.80 -5.27 20.00
C PRO A 64 -1.42 -4.82 21.32
N VAL A 65 -0.71 -3.96 22.04
CA VAL A 65 -1.19 -3.29 23.26
C VAL A 65 -1.72 -1.92 22.86
N ILE A 66 -3.00 -1.69 23.11
CA ILE A 66 -3.71 -0.47 22.73
C ILE A 66 -4.28 0.13 24.01
N ASP A 67 -3.82 1.32 24.36
CA ASP A 67 -4.19 2.03 25.58
C ASP A 67 -3.97 1.18 26.85
N GLY A 68 -2.82 0.50 26.91
CA GLY A 68 -2.43 -0.38 28.01
C GLY A 68 -3.23 -1.68 28.10
N LYS A 69 -4.00 -2.04 27.06
CA LYS A 69 -4.74 -3.30 26.98
C LYS A 69 -4.36 -4.08 25.73
N THR A 70 -4.04 -5.35 25.92
CA THR A 70 -3.69 -6.25 24.82
C THR A 70 -4.93 -6.65 24.02
N ASP A 71 -4.86 -6.48 22.69
CA ASP A 71 -5.89 -6.90 21.74
C ASP A 71 -5.55 -8.29 21.17
N TYR A 72 -5.86 -9.33 21.93
CA TYR A 72 -5.60 -10.74 21.57
C TYR A 72 -6.33 -11.19 20.28
N SER A 73 -7.32 -10.42 19.80
CA SER A 73 -7.97 -10.67 18.52
C SER A 73 -7.07 -10.34 17.32
N GLN A 74 -6.00 -9.58 17.55
CA GLN A 74 -5.06 -9.13 16.53
C GLN A 74 -3.68 -9.76 16.73
N THR A 75 -3.63 -11.00 17.21
CA THR A 75 -2.35 -11.71 17.39
C THR A 75 -1.71 -11.98 16.02
N ALA A 76 -0.40 -11.77 15.91
CA ALA A 76 0.40 -12.12 14.75
C ALA A 76 1.48 -13.13 15.11
N ILE A 77 1.70 -14.11 14.24
CA ILE A 77 2.86 -15.01 14.31
C ILE A 77 3.85 -14.57 13.23
N VAL A 78 5.09 -14.34 13.65
CA VAL A 78 6.16 -13.84 12.78
C VAL A 78 7.36 -14.78 12.89
N VAL A 79 7.82 -15.29 11.75
CA VAL A 79 8.86 -16.32 11.65
C VAL A 79 10.06 -15.74 10.92
N ALA A 80 11.24 -15.82 11.55
CA ALA A 80 12.47 -15.34 10.94
C ALA A 80 13.00 -16.31 9.87
N GLY A 81 13.79 -15.79 8.93
CA GLY A 81 14.62 -16.62 8.05
C GLY A 81 15.63 -17.44 8.87
N THR A 82 16.02 -18.61 8.38
CA THR A 82 16.87 -19.55 9.13
C THR A 82 18.27 -18.97 9.37
N GLN A 83 18.88 -19.38 10.48
CA GLN A 83 20.27 -19.07 10.77
C GLN A 83 21.19 -19.65 9.69
N LEU A 84 21.91 -18.78 8.98
CA LEU A 84 23.08 -19.17 8.21
C LEU A 84 24.06 -19.85 9.18
N ILE A 85 24.48 -21.09 8.88
CA ILE A 85 25.50 -21.77 9.67
C ILE A 85 26.86 -21.17 9.30
N GLY A 86 27.44 -20.41 10.22
CA GLY A 86 28.76 -19.77 10.05
C GLY A 86 28.76 -18.35 10.58
N LYS A 87 29.27 -18.17 11.80
CA LYS A 87 29.55 -16.84 12.35
C LYS A 87 30.67 -16.18 11.51
N GLU A 88 30.45 -14.91 11.19
CA GLU A 88 31.38 -13.95 10.56
C GLU A 88 31.60 -14.08 9.05
N GLY A 89 31.10 -13.09 8.31
CA GLY A 89 31.48 -12.78 6.93
C GLY A 89 30.66 -13.49 5.86
N PHE A 90 29.94 -12.71 5.05
CA PHE A 90 29.39 -13.19 3.79
C PHE A 90 30.54 -13.58 2.84
N GLY A 91 30.90 -14.86 2.83
CA GLY A 91 31.81 -15.47 1.87
C GLY A 91 31.08 -16.54 1.05
N GLU A 92 31.51 -16.70 -0.22
CA GLU A 92 30.93 -17.63 -1.21
C GLU A 92 30.85 -19.09 -0.71
N GLU A 93 31.75 -19.51 0.17
CA GLU A 93 31.79 -20.87 0.74
C GLU A 93 30.74 -21.11 1.84
N ALA A 94 30.53 -20.16 2.76
CA ALA A 94 29.48 -20.25 3.78
C ALA A 94 28.09 -20.27 3.11
N TRP A 95 27.96 -19.50 2.01
CA TRP A 95 26.80 -19.46 1.14
C TRP A 95 26.55 -20.79 0.42
N ASN A 96 27.54 -21.33 -0.27
CA ASN A 96 27.42 -22.61 -0.99
C ASN A 96 27.13 -23.78 -0.05
N SER A 97 27.65 -23.76 1.19
CA SER A 97 27.31 -24.78 2.19
C SER A 97 25.85 -24.68 2.66
N THR A 98 25.33 -23.47 2.86
CA THR A 98 23.93 -23.25 3.24
C THR A 98 22.99 -23.63 2.08
N LYS A 99 23.34 -23.24 0.85
CA LYS A 99 22.63 -23.63 -0.37
C LYS A 99 22.59 -25.15 -0.55
N ASN A 100 23.72 -25.85 -0.39
CA ASN A 100 23.79 -27.31 -0.51
C ASN A 100 22.98 -28.02 0.60
N VAL A 101 22.95 -27.49 1.83
CA VAL A 101 22.14 -28.05 2.93
C VAL A 101 20.65 -27.83 2.68
N ILE A 102 20.26 -26.70 2.09
CA ILE A 102 18.87 -26.37 1.77
C ILE A 102 18.37 -27.15 0.53
N GLU A 103 19.18 -27.23 -0.53
CA GLU A 103 18.90 -28.02 -1.73
C GLU A 103 18.86 -29.53 -1.43
N ALA A 104 19.74 -30.03 -0.55
CA ALA A 104 19.74 -31.44 -0.12
C ALA A 104 18.59 -31.80 0.84
N ARG A 105 17.87 -30.82 1.41
CA ARG A 105 16.81 -31.05 2.41
C ARG A 105 15.39 -31.18 1.84
N SER A 106 15.22 -31.25 0.51
CA SER A 106 13.90 -31.52 -0.11
C SER A 106 12.76 -30.65 0.45
N GLY A 107 13.00 -29.34 0.66
CA GLY A 107 11.98 -28.30 0.84
C GLY A 107 11.08 -28.38 2.09
N LEU A 108 10.99 -27.28 2.84
CA LEU A 108 9.95 -27.00 3.87
C LEU A 108 9.90 -27.87 5.13
N THR A 109 10.38 -29.12 5.09
CA THR A 109 9.85 -30.19 5.97
C THR A 109 10.05 -30.02 7.48
N PRO A 110 11.18 -29.52 8.02
CA PRO A 110 11.31 -29.30 9.46
C PRO A 110 10.61 -28.03 9.95
N GLN A 111 10.65 -26.95 9.16
CA GLN A 111 10.05 -25.67 9.55
C GLN A 111 8.53 -25.70 9.51
N VAL A 112 7.92 -26.44 8.58
CA VAL A 112 6.45 -26.57 8.55
C VAL A 112 5.93 -27.21 9.84
N ASP A 113 6.61 -28.24 10.37
CA ASP A 113 6.19 -28.87 11.64
C ASP A 113 6.38 -27.91 12.80
N ASP A 114 7.57 -27.31 12.94
CA ASP A 114 7.85 -26.35 14.01
C ASP A 114 6.85 -25.17 14.00
N ILE A 115 6.52 -24.64 12.81
CA ILE A 115 5.58 -23.52 12.66
C ILE A 115 4.14 -23.98 12.94
N SER A 116 3.76 -25.19 12.55
CA SER A 116 2.44 -25.77 12.85
C SER A 116 2.27 -25.99 14.36
N ASP A 117 3.26 -26.60 15.01
CA ASP A 117 3.27 -26.81 16.47
C ASP A 117 3.24 -25.47 17.22
N PHE A 118 3.96 -24.47 16.70
CA PHE A 118 3.96 -23.12 17.26
C PHE A 118 2.61 -22.41 17.08
N TYR A 119 1.96 -22.59 15.92
CA TYR A 119 0.60 -22.09 15.69
C TYR A 119 -0.38 -22.69 16.71
N ASP A 120 -0.38 -24.02 16.85
CA ASP A 120 -1.30 -24.73 17.75
C ASP A 120 -1.04 -24.36 19.22
N SER A 121 0.23 -24.25 19.62
CA SER A 121 0.65 -23.76 20.94
C SER A 121 0.13 -22.34 21.20
N THR A 122 0.30 -21.43 20.23
CA THR A 122 -0.17 -20.05 20.33
C THR A 122 -1.69 -19.99 20.45
N ALA A 123 -2.42 -20.71 19.60
CA ALA A 123 -3.87 -20.76 19.64
C ALA A 123 -4.39 -21.32 20.99
N ALA A 124 -3.77 -22.39 21.49
CA ALA A 124 -4.11 -22.96 22.79
C ALA A 124 -3.84 -21.99 23.95
N LYS A 125 -2.75 -21.20 23.89
CA LYS A 125 -2.43 -20.16 24.89
C LYS A 125 -3.44 -19.03 24.87
N LEU A 126 -3.83 -18.54 23.69
CA LEU A 126 -4.88 -17.51 23.54
C LEU A 126 -6.18 -17.96 24.21
N GLU A 127 -6.62 -19.19 23.97
CA GLU A 127 -7.83 -19.72 24.58
C GLU A 127 -7.67 -19.88 26.10
N LYS A 128 -6.61 -20.56 26.54
CA LYS A 128 -6.43 -20.95 27.94
C LYS A 128 -6.14 -19.76 28.86
N ASP A 129 -5.24 -18.88 28.45
CA ASP A 129 -4.67 -17.87 29.35
C ASP A 129 -5.38 -16.52 29.20
N HIS A 130 -6.06 -16.28 28.07
CA HIS A 130 -6.67 -14.99 27.75
C HIS A 130 -8.18 -15.07 27.48
N GLY A 131 -8.79 -16.27 27.56
CA GLY A 131 -10.23 -16.47 27.37
C GLY A 131 -10.69 -16.33 25.92
N GLY A 132 -9.77 -16.52 24.98
CA GLY A 132 -9.98 -16.42 23.54
C GLY A 132 -9.03 -15.45 22.85
N GLY A 133 -9.07 -15.44 21.52
CA GLY A 133 -8.23 -14.60 20.68
C GLY A 133 -8.22 -15.11 19.26
N SER A 134 -7.48 -14.45 18.37
CA SER A 134 -7.28 -14.95 17.02
C SER A 134 -5.92 -14.59 16.46
N ILE A 135 -5.32 -15.56 15.77
CA ILE A 135 -4.14 -15.35 14.92
C ILE A 135 -4.65 -14.70 13.63
N SER A 136 -4.52 -13.38 13.57
CA SER A 136 -5.07 -12.53 12.52
C SER A 136 -4.12 -12.34 11.34
N ASN A 137 -2.82 -12.54 11.55
CA ASN A 137 -1.78 -12.47 10.54
C ASN A 137 -0.67 -13.48 10.81
N MET A 138 -0.10 -14.05 9.75
CA MET A 138 1.16 -14.77 9.79
C MET A 138 2.17 -14.18 8.80
N SER A 139 3.43 -14.13 9.20
CA SER A 139 4.51 -13.57 8.40
C SER A 139 5.75 -14.45 8.43
N GLY A 140 6.36 -14.63 7.26
CA GLY A 140 7.65 -15.27 7.10
C GLY A 140 8.57 -14.45 6.21
N PHE A 141 9.87 -14.68 6.39
CA PHE A 141 10.93 -14.10 5.57
C PHE A 141 11.80 -15.18 4.94
N SER A 142 12.19 -14.99 3.69
CA SER A 142 13.11 -15.87 2.97
C SER A 142 12.58 -17.31 2.94
N GLN A 143 13.39 -18.29 3.34
CA GLN A 143 13.05 -19.71 3.36
C GLN A 143 11.88 -20.08 4.29
N SER A 144 11.57 -19.23 5.28
CA SER A 144 10.42 -19.47 6.18
C SER A 144 9.09 -19.06 5.53
N GLY A 145 9.12 -18.16 4.53
CA GLY A 145 7.94 -17.63 3.86
C GLY A 145 6.99 -18.71 3.33
N PRO A 146 7.46 -19.66 2.52
CA PRO A 146 6.59 -20.72 2.01
C PRO A 146 6.08 -21.69 3.09
N ALA A 147 6.84 -21.91 4.17
CA ALA A 147 6.40 -22.73 5.29
C ALA A 147 5.29 -22.03 6.10
N VAL A 148 5.45 -20.72 6.32
CA VAL A 148 4.39 -19.87 6.89
C VAL A 148 3.15 -19.87 6.00
N ALA A 149 3.30 -19.70 4.68
CA ALA A 149 2.19 -19.72 3.74
C ALA A 149 1.43 -21.06 3.81
N LYS A 150 2.15 -22.19 3.88
CA LYS A 150 1.57 -23.52 4.05
C LYS A 150 0.72 -23.62 5.32
N VAL A 151 1.30 -23.33 6.49
CA VAL A 151 0.61 -23.43 7.78
C VAL A 151 -0.56 -22.44 7.85
N ALA A 152 -0.36 -21.19 7.43
CA ALA A 152 -1.41 -20.19 7.39
C ALA A 152 -2.60 -20.60 6.51
N ALA A 153 -2.35 -21.27 5.38
CA ALA A 153 -3.42 -21.78 4.52
C ALA A 153 -4.17 -22.97 5.15
N GLN A 154 -3.46 -23.89 5.82
CA GLN A 154 -4.07 -25.02 6.54
C GLN A 154 -5.02 -24.55 7.65
N HIS A 155 -4.65 -23.47 8.35
CA HIS A 155 -5.47 -22.87 9.41
C HIS A 155 -6.37 -21.72 8.95
N GLN A 156 -6.40 -21.43 7.64
CA GLN A 156 -7.21 -20.36 7.05
C GLN A 156 -7.01 -18.99 7.74
N VAL A 157 -5.75 -18.64 8.01
CA VAL A 157 -5.41 -17.35 8.62
C VAL A 157 -5.87 -16.21 7.69
N PRO A 158 -6.55 -15.17 8.24
CA PRO A 158 -7.17 -14.13 7.41
C PRO A 158 -6.20 -13.32 6.55
N LYS A 159 -4.97 -13.11 7.03
CA LYS A 159 -3.92 -12.35 6.35
C LYS A 159 -2.60 -13.09 6.42
N ILE A 160 -1.86 -13.08 5.31
CA ILE A 160 -0.47 -13.52 5.26
C ILE A 160 0.34 -12.37 4.67
N THR A 161 1.41 -11.97 5.33
CA THR A 161 2.27 -10.85 4.89
C THR A 161 3.73 -11.32 4.90
N ASN A 162 4.23 -11.83 3.78
CA ASN A 162 5.60 -12.35 3.73
C ASN A 162 6.55 -11.46 2.94
N PHE A 163 7.84 -11.76 3.07
CA PHE A 163 8.95 -11.02 2.49
C PHE A 163 9.95 -11.97 1.84
N MET A 164 10.25 -11.75 0.56
CA MET A 164 11.34 -12.42 -0.18
C MET A 164 11.29 -13.96 -0.16
N ASP A 165 10.10 -14.56 -0.37
CA ASP A 165 9.86 -16.00 -0.19
C ASP A 165 10.76 -16.90 -1.06
N TRP A 166 11.84 -17.40 -0.47
CA TRP A 166 12.77 -18.30 -1.13
C TRP A 166 12.25 -19.74 -1.11
N GLY A 167 12.21 -20.40 -2.26
CA GLY A 167 11.72 -21.77 -2.40
C GLY A 167 10.22 -21.84 -2.67
N ALA A 168 9.57 -20.71 -2.93
CA ALA A 168 8.13 -20.62 -3.16
C ALA A 168 7.67 -21.49 -4.34
N SER A 169 8.39 -21.49 -5.46
CA SER A 169 8.05 -22.35 -6.61
C SER A 169 8.20 -23.83 -6.29
N SER A 170 9.31 -24.20 -5.65
CA SER A 170 9.57 -25.58 -5.23
C SER A 170 8.54 -26.08 -4.21
N SER A 171 7.98 -25.18 -3.40
CA SER A 171 6.92 -25.50 -2.44
C SER A 171 5.61 -25.93 -3.09
N LEU A 172 5.32 -25.45 -4.31
CA LEU A 172 4.07 -25.73 -5.02
C LEU A 172 4.22 -26.80 -6.10
N TYR A 173 5.35 -26.81 -6.80
CA TYR A 173 5.52 -27.59 -8.03
C TYR A 173 6.40 -28.82 -7.89
N SER A 174 7.15 -28.97 -6.78
CA SER A 174 7.95 -30.17 -6.56
C SER A 174 7.05 -31.37 -6.27
N LYS A 175 7.10 -32.38 -7.15
CA LYS A 175 6.35 -33.65 -6.99
C LYS A 175 6.85 -34.49 -5.81
N ASP A 176 8.07 -34.22 -5.36
CA ASP A 176 8.75 -34.96 -4.30
C ASP A 176 8.63 -34.27 -2.93
N ASN A 177 7.82 -33.21 -2.83
CA ASN A 177 7.60 -32.48 -1.57
C ASN A 177 6.27 -32.90 -0.93
N PRO A 178 6.26 -33.87 0.01
CA PRO A 178 5.03 -34.35 0.66
C PRO A 178 4.36 -33.28 1.55
N LYS A 179 5.05 -32.18 1.87
CA LYS A 179 4.51 -31.03 2.62
C LYS A 179 4.39 -29.78 1.76
N GLY A 180 4.38 -29.93 0.44
CA GLY A 180 4.15 -28.84 -0.48
C GLY A 180 2.78 -28.19 -0.31
N ILE A 181 2.63 -26.98 -0.84
CA ILE A 181 1.38 -26.24 -0.91
C ILE A 181 0.46 -26.96 -1.89
N THR A 182 -0.78 -27.25 -1.50
CA THR A 182 -1.78 -27.90 -2.35
C THR A 182 -2.48 -26.87 -3.26
N ALA A 183 -3.26 -27.34 -4.22
CA ALA A 183 -4.04 -26.44 -5.09
C ALA A 183 -5.11 -25.64 -4.30
N GLU A 184 -5.73 -26.26 -3.29
CA GLU A 184 -6.70 -25.62 -2.41
C GLU A 184 -6.04 -24.55 -1.53
N GLU A 185 -4.89 -24.88 -0.94
CA GLU A 185 -4.11 -23.95 -0.15
C GLU A 185 -3.62 -22.78 -1.00
N LYS A 186 -3.15 -23.02 -2.23
CA LYS A 186 -2.81 -21.97 -3.19
C LYS A 186 -4.00 -21.05 -3.46
N THR A 187 -5.19 -21.62 -3.64
CA THR A 187 -6.42 -20.83 -3.87
C THR A 187 -6.76 -19.93 -2.68
N TRP A 188 -6.46 -20.38 -1.45
CA TRP A 188 -6.54 -19.54 -0.27
C TRP A 188 -5.48 -18.44 -0.29
N LEU A 189 -4.22 -18.80 -0.51
CA LEU A 189 -3.10 -17.87 -0.54
C LEU A 189 -3.27 -16.77 -1.59
N ASP A 190 -3.77 -17.09 -2.78
CA ASP A 190 -4.04 -16.11 -3.85
C ASP A 190 -5.03 -15.01 -3.42
N LYS A 191 -5.84 -15.24 -2.38
CA LYS A 191 -6.80 -14.27 -1.84
C LYS A 191 -6.33 -13.58 -0.57
N HIS A 192 -5.49 -14.26 0.22
CA HIS A 192 -5.17 -13.86 1.60
C HIS A 192 -3.71 -13.49 1.82
N ALA A 193 -2.81 -13.86 0.91
CA ALA A 193 -1.39 -13.58 1.01
C ALA A 193 -0.97 -12.37 0.18
N THR A 194 -0.17 -11.50 0.81
CA THR A 194 0.59 -10.44 0.16
C THR A 194 2.07 -10.71 0.39
N ILE A 195 2.83 -10.76 -0.69
CA ILE A 195 4.26 -11.05 -0.67
C ILE A 195 5.02 -9.84 -1.22
N TYR A 196 5.96 -9.32 -0.43
CA TYR A 196 6.85 -8.25 -0.86
C TYR A 196 8.14 -8.86 -1.39
N MET A 197 8.53 -8.43 -2.59
CA MET A 197 9.74 -8.93 -3.27
C MET A 197 10.46 -7.83 -4.03
N ASP A 198 11.76 -7.97 -4.24
CA ASP A 198 12.56 -7.12 -5.11
C ASP A 198 12.49 -7.59 -6.58
N SER A 199 12.78 -6.69 -7.51
CA SER A 199 12.70 -6.95 -8.96
C SER A 199 13.90 -7.71 -9.50
N THR A 200 15.07 -7.56 -8.87
CA THR A 200 16.34 -8.22 -9.22
C THR A 200 16.33 -9.69 -8.82
N ARG A 201 15.46 -10.05 -7.88
CA ARG A 201 15.36 -11.34 -7.21
C ARG A 201 16.69 -11.67 -6.55
N ASP A 202 17.28 -10.69 -5.88
CA ASP A 202 18.55 -10.88 -5.18
C ASP A 202 18.40 -12.00 -4.16
N VAL A 203 19.42 -12.87 -4.11
CA VAL A 203 19.40 -14.16 -3.40
C VAL A 203 18.38 -15.18 -3.95
N THR A 204 17.11 -14.82 -4.12
CA THR A 204 16.02 -15.72 -4.54
C THR A 204 16.18 -16.22 -5.97
N TYR A 205 16.91 -15.52 -6.84
CA TYR A 205 17.28 -15.96 -8.19
C TYR A 205 18.02 -17.30 -8.18
N LEU A 206 18.68 -17.64 -7.07
CA LEU A 206 19.38 -18.91 -6.87
C LEU A 206 18.44 -20.07 -6.51
N ASP A 207 17.11 -19.88 -6.49
CA ASP A 207 16.08 -20.92 -6.32
C ASP A 207 15.96 -21.86 -7.53
N GLY A 208 17.08 -22.45 -7.93
CA GLY A 208 17.16 -23.41 -9.02
C GLY A 208 16.50 -22.91 -10.31
N LYS A 209 15.56 -23.70 -10.85
CA LYS A 209 14.93 -23.46 -12.16
C LYS A 209 13.83 -22.39 -12.13
N SER A 210 13.38 -21.96 -10.95
CA SER A 210 12.30 -20.97 -10.81
C SER A 210 12.82 -19.54 -10.90
N HIS A 211 14.13 -19.35 -10.72
CA HIS A 211 14.76 -18.03 -10.65
C HIS A 211 14.06 -17.10 -9.67
N GLY A 212 13.63 -17.59 -8.51
CA GLY A 212 12.95 -16.79 -7.47
C GLY A 212 11.47 -16.51 -7.75
N ASP A 213 10.82 -17.31 -8.59
CA ASP A 213 9.39 -17.14 -8.84
C ASP A 213 8.53 -17.51 -7.62
N ILE A 214 7.59 -16.63 -7.30
CA ILE A 214 6.62 -16.78 -6.20
C ILE A 214 5.23 -16.99 -6.85
N PRO A 215 4.72 -18.25 -6.88
CA PRO A 215 3.55 -18.61 -7.68
C PRO A 215 2.21 -18.44 -6.95
N TYR A 216 2.19 -17.85 -5.76
CA TYR A 216 0.99 -17.64 -4.95
C TYR A 216 0.90 -16.22 -4.41
N GLY A 217 -0.32 -15.82 -4.06
CA GLY A 217 -0.58 -14.54 -3.40
C GLY A 217 -0.44 -13.33 -4.31
N LYS A 218 -0.81 -12.18 -3.77
CA LYS A 218 -0.59 -10.87 -4.39
C LYS A 218 0.87 -10.47 -4.18
N LYS A 219 1.55 -10.06 -5.26
CA LYS A 219 2.94 -9.61 -5.20
C LYS A 219 3.02 -8.08 -5.19
N TYR A 220 3.81 -7.54 -4.28
CA TYR A 220 4.31 -6.18 -4.36
C TYR A 220 5.79 -6.25 -4.73
N ILE A 221 6.14 -5.72 -5.90
CA ILE A 221 7.48 -5.76 -6.46
C ILE A 221 8.11 -4.38 -6.31
N VAL A 222 9.30 -4.31 -5.71
CA VAL A 222 10.07 -3.07 -5.55
C VAL A 222 11.32 -3.10 -6.42
N GLU A 223 11.72 -1.96 -6.99
CA GLU A 223 12.95 -1.87 -7.78
C GLU A 223 14.17 -2.22 -6.93
N GLY A 224 14.90 -3.24 -7.38
CA GLY A 224 16.15 -3.66 -6.79
C GLY A 224 17.32 -2.74 -7.14
N THR A 225 18.36 -2.76 -6.32
CA THR A 225 19.58 -1.97 -6.44
C THR A 225 20.61 -2.61 -7.38
N GLY A 226 20.48 -3.91 -7.65
CA GLY A 226 21.44 -4.69 -8.44
C GLY A 226 22.64 -5.21 -7.64
N ASP A 227 22.67 -4.98 -6.33
CA ASP A 227 23.61 -5.63 -5.41
C ASP A 227 23.01 -6.95 -4.91
N TRP A 228 23.80 -8.02 -5.01
CA TRP A 228 23.37 -9.41 -5.15
C TRP A 228 22.83 -9.99 -3.84
N ILE A 229 22.97 -9.23 -2.74
CA ILE A 229 22.60 -9.59 -1.37
C ILE A 229 21.79 -8.48 -0.68
N SER A 230 21.95 -7.20 -1.05
CA SER A 230 21.44 -6.07 -0.25
C SER A 230 19.92 -6.02 -0.17
N ASP A 231 19.24 -6.50 -1.20
CA ASP A 231 17.79 -6.33 -1.34
C ASP A 231 17.02 -7.47 -0.65
N HIS A 232 17.70 -8.55 -0.29
CA HIS A 232 17.14 -9.68 0.45
C HIS A 232 17.05 -9.36 1.95
N ASP A 233 16.28 -8.33 2.27
CA ASP A 233 16.05 -7.80 3.62
C ASP A 233 14.55 -7.48 3.81
N THR A 234 14.01 -7.79 4.98
CA THR A 234 12.64 -7.47 5.36
C THR A 234 12.39 -5.97 5.41
N ALA A 235 13.42 -5.16 5.68
CA ALA A 235 13.35 -3.71 5.70
C ALA A 235 13.49 -3.05 4.31
N PHE A 236 13.84 -3.80 3.26
CA PHE A 236 14.09 -3.25 1.93
C PHE A 236 12.84 -2.63 1.28
N PRO A 237 11.67 -3.32 1.24
CA PRO A 237 10.44 -2.71 0.72
C PRO A 237 9.98 -1.58 1.65
N ARG A 238 9.75 -0.38 1.12
CA ARG A 238 9.19 0.71 1.89
C ARG A 238 7.67 0.62 1.91
N ILE A 239 7.13 0.28 3.07
CA ILE A 239 5.69 0.03 3.27
C ILE A 239 5.06 1.20 4.01
N LYS A 240 3.84 1.56 3.58
CA LYS A 240 2.97 2.52 4.27
C LYS A 240 1.59 1.90 4.43
N GLY A 241 1.19 1.60 5.66
CA GLY A 241 -0.04 0.86 5.94
C GLY A 241 -0.01 -0.55 5.31
N ASN A 242 -0.91 -0.82 4.36
CA ASN A 242 -1.08 -2.15 3.73
C ASN A 242 -0.54 -2.23 2.28
N GLY A 243 0.38 -1.34 1.91
CA GLY A 243 0.92 -1.25 0.57
C GLY A 243 2.25 -0.53 0.52
N LEU A 244 2.81 -0.41 -0.68
CA LEU A 244 4.05 0.30 -0.91
C LEU A 244 3.86 1.81 -0.76
N ASP A 245 4.89 2.51 -0.27
CA ASP A 245 4.92 3.97 -0.20
C ASP A 245 5.22 4.57 -1.59
N ILE A 246 4.26 4.45 -2.51
CA ILE A 246 4.40 4.83 -3.93
C ILE A 246 4.91 6.28 -4.07
N ASP A 247 4.40 7.20 -3.27
CA ASP A 247 4.83 8.61 -3.31
C ASP A 247 6.32 8.77 -3.01
N TRP A 248 6.82 8.00 -2.03
CA TRP A 248 8.25 7.98 -1.74
C TRP A 248 9.04 7.41 -2.93
N TYR A 249 8.63 6.29 -3.50
CA TYR A 249 9.31 5.69 -4.66
C TYR A 249 9.33 6.61 -5.88
N VAL A 250 8.20 7.27 -6.19
CA VAL A 250 8.12 8.31 -7.23
C VAL A 250 9.12 9.43 -6.98
N LYS A 251 9.23 9.90 -5.73
CA LYS A 251 10.15 10.98 -5.35
C LYS A 251 11.62 10.57 -5.49
N HIS A 252 11.92 9.29 -5.29
CA HIS A 252 13.29 8.74 -5.36
C HIS A 252 13.65 8.21 -6.75
N GLY A 253 12.74 8.30 -7.73
CA GLY A 253 13.02 7.84 -9.09
C GLY A 253 13.13 6.33 -9.22
N GLN A 254 12.41 5.60 -8.37
CA GLN A 254 12.37 4.14 -8.32
C GLN A 254 11.00 3.62 -8.72
N PHE A 255 10.97 2.55 -9.50
CA PHE A 255 9.75 1.85 -9.88
C PHE A 255 9.28 0.91 -8.79
N VAL A 256 7.97 0.78 -8.70
CA VAL A 256 7.33 -0.27 -7.91
C VAL A 256 6.02 -0.69 -8.55
N SER A 257 5.58 -1.92 -8.28
CA SER A 257 4.25 -2.38 -8.70
C SER A 257 3.13 -1.51 -8.13
N GLY A 258 2.07 -1.33 -8.92
CA GLY A 258 0.91 -0.53 -8.52
C GLY A 258 1.03 0.97 -8.81
N MET A 259 2.06 1.41 -9.54
CA MET A 259 2.14 2.80 -10.03
C MET A 259 1.16 3.08 -11.16
N THR A 260 0.61 4.29 -11.17
CA THR A 260 -0.21 4.81 -12.26
C THR A 260 0.65 5.17 -13.45
N ARG A 261 0.06 5.25 -14.65
CA ARG A 261 0.82 5.60 -15.87
C ARG A 261 1.57 6.93 -15.74
N GLU A 262 0.97 7.92 -15.08
CA GLU A 262 1.60 9.22 -14.86
C GLU A 262 2.80 9.14 -13.91
N GLN A 263 2.68 8.37 -12.83
CA GLN A 263 3.76 8.10 -11.89
C GLN A 263 4.94 7.39 -12.59
N VAL A 264 4.65 6.36 -13.39
CA VAL A 264 5.70 5.66 -14.17
C VAL A 264 6.35 6.61 -15.18
N ILE A 265 5.60 7.44 -15.90
CA ILE A 265 6.17 8.43 -16.83
C ILE A 265 7.09 9.41 -16.09
N LYS A 266 6.71 9.85 -14.89
CA LYS A 266 7.53 10.75 -14.07
C LYS A 266 8.86 10.10 -13.70
N VAL A 267 8.83 8.88 -13.18
CA VAL A 267 10.05 8.13 -12.82
C VAL A 267 10.90 7.81 -14.05
N ALA A 268 10.29 7.32 -15.14
CA ALA A 268 10.98 7.04 -16.39
C ALA A 268 11.72 8.26 -16.95
N ARG A 269 11.12 9.46 -16.85
CA ARG A 269 11.79 10.72 -17.24
C ARG A 269 12.93 11.10 -16.31
N MET A 270 12.85 10.77 -15.02
CA MET A 270 13.97 10.99 -14.09
C MET A 270 15.13 10.07 -14.46
N LYS A 271 14.87 8.77 -14.66
CA LYS A 271 15.85 7.79 -15.10
C LYS A 271 16.50 8.17 -16.43
N ALA A 272 15.70 8.53 -17.45
CA ALA A 272 16.21 8.95 -18.75
C ALA A 272 17.08 10.22 -18.71
N LYS A 273 16.87 11.11 -17.73
CA LYS A 273 17.73 12.29 -17.51
C LYS A 273 19.03 11.96 -16.79
N GLN A 274 19.03 10.91 -15.98
CA GLN A 274 20.19 10.44 -15.21
C GLN A 274 21.03 9.44 -16.00
N ALA A 275 20.44 8.79 -17.01
CA ALA A 275 21.10 7.90 -17.96
C ALA A 275 22.35 8.58 -18.54
N LYS A 276 23.51 7.98 -18.30
CA LYS A 276 24.73 8.37 -19.00
C LYS A 276 24.61 7.89 -20.46
N GLY A 277 25.17 8.64 -21.40
CA GLY A 277 25.29 8.15 -22.77
C GLY A 277 26.10 6.84 -22.78
N LEU A 278 25.68 5.87 -23.59
CA LEU A 278 26.29 4.53 -23.65
C LEU A 278 27.82 4.62 -23.80
N ASP A 279 28.53 4.04 -22.85
CA ASP A 279 29.98 3.84 -22.87
C ASP A 279 30.26 2.34 -22.92
N ILE A 280 30.82 1.87 -24.04
CA ILE A 280 31.18 0.45 -24.26
C ILE A 280 32.20 -0.09 -23.25
N LYS A 281 32.79 0.75 -22.39
CA LYS A 281 33.72 0.35 -21.32
C LYS A 281 33.08 0.33 -19.94
N ASP A 282 31.87 0.87 -19.80
CA ASP A 282 31.12 0.92 -18.55
C ASP A 282 29.82 0.11 -18.71
N PRO A 283 29.80 -1.17 -18.29
CA PRO A 283 28.64 -2.06 -18.42
C PRO A 283 27.35 -1.51 -17.82
N ASP A 284 27.45 -0.64 -16.81
CA ASP A 284 26.31 -0.02 -16.15
C ASP A 284 25.56 0.97 -17.07
N THR A 285 26.21 1.44 -18.13
CA THR A 285 25.61 2.37 -19.11
C THR A 285 24.95 1.68 -20.31
N TRP A 286 25.06 0.34 -20.41
CA TRP A 286 24.60 -0.39 -21.61
C TRP A 286 23.08 -0.60 -21.64
N PHE A 287 22.45 -0.54 -20.47
CA PHE A 287 21.00 -0.75 -20.32
C PHE A 287 20.26 0.56 -20.04
N ASP A 288 21.01 1.64 -19.78
CA ASP A 288 20.49 2.99 -19.64
C ASP A 288 20.01 3.56 -20.98
N SER A 289 18.77 4.03 -21.02
CA SER A 289 18.18 4.71 -22.17
C SER A 289 17.99 6.19 -21.90
N THR A 290 18.31 7.04 -22.88
CA THR A 290 17.91 8.45 -22.86
C THR A 290 16.46 8.66 -23.34
N ASP A 291 15.82 7.61 -23.89
CA ASP A 291 14.38 7.61 -24.18
C ASP A 291 13.59 7.00 -23.03
N TYR A 292 12.78 7.84 -22.38
CA TYR A 292 11.92 7.42 -21.26
C TYR A 292 10.93 6.31 -21.63
N ARG A 293 10.60 6.14 -22.92
CA ARG A 293 9.70 5.06 -23.38
C ARG A 293 10.28 3.67 -23.17
N THR A 294 11.61 3.52 -23.17
CA THR A 294 12.25 2.24 -22.84
C THR A 294 11.91 1.80 -21.42
N TYR A 295 12.02 2.71 -20.45
CA TYR A 295 11.67 2.42 -19.06
C TYR A 295 10.17 2.17 -18.85
N LEU A 296 9.28 2.69 -19.72
CA LEU A 296 7.86 2.32 -19.66
C LEU A 296 7.64 0.84 -20.01
N LEU A 297 8.36 0.34 -21.02
CA LEU A 297 8.28 -1.07 -21.43
C LEU A 297 8.89 -1.98 -20.37
N GLU A 298 10.04 -1.58 -19.81
CA GLU A 298 10.66 -2.28 -18.69
C GLU A 298 9.73 -2.34 -17.48
N TYR A 299 9.07 -1.23 -17.15
CA TYR A 299 8.11 -1.19 -16.06
C TYR A 299 7.01 -2.25 -16.25
N VAL A 300 6.37 -2.27 -17.41
CA VAL A 300 5.27 -3.21 -17.69
C VAL A 300 5.75 -4.66 -17.63
N LYS A 301 6.97 -4.93 -18.12
CA LYS A 301 7.57 -6.27 -18.10
C LYS A 301 7.86 -6.75 -16.69
N THR A 302 8.32 -5.88 -15.80
CA THR A 302 8.82 -6.24 -14.46
C THR A 302 7.76 -6.12 -13.37
N TYR A 303 6.93 -5.08 -13.42
CA TYR A 303 5.99 -4.72 -12.34
C TYR A 303 4.52 -4.94 -12.71
N GLY A 304 4.22 -5.24 -13.97
CA GLY A 304 2.86 -5.47 -14.49
C GLY A 304 2.17 -4.21 -15.00
N ASP A 305 0.86 -4.31 -15.19
CA ASP A 305 0.04 -3.22 -15.74
C ASP A 305 0.05 -1.96 -14.86
N PHE A 306 -0.15 -0.80 -15.49
CA PHE A 306 -0.34 0.45 -14.77
C PHE A 306 -1.59 0.36 -13.88
N ALA A 307 -1.49 0.83 -12.65
CA ALA A 307 -2.66 1.01 -11.81
C ALA A 307 -3.61 2.00 -12.48
N VAL A 308 -4.88 1.61 -12.57
CA VAL A 308 -5.96 2.50 -12.94
C VAL A 308 -6.30 3.31 -11.70
N GLU A 309 -6.13 4.64 -11.77
CA GLU A 309 -6.62 5.49 -10.69
C GLU A 309 -8.14 5.32 -10.59
N PRO A 310 -8.69 5.09 -9.39
CA PRO A 310 -10.12 5.14 -9.21
C PRO A 310 -10.61 6.52 -9.65
N THR A 311 -11.61 6.55 -10.50
CA THR A 311 -12.24 7.79 -10.95
C THR A 311 -12.67 8.62 -9.75
N LYS A 312 -12.77 9.95 -9.89
CA LYS A 312 -13.29 10.80 -8.80
C LYS A 312 -14.67 10.34 -8.32
N ALA A 313 -15.47 9.72 -9.20
CA ALA A 313 -16.75 9.09 -8.85
C ALA A 313 -16.58 7.84 -7.97
N GLU A 314 -15.64 6.95 -8.29
CA GLU A 314 -15.31 5.79 -7.47
C GLU A 314 -14.73 6.17 -6.11
N LEU A 315 -13.83 7.16 -6.07
CA LEU A 315 -13.30 7.73 -4.84
C LEU A 315 -14.41 8.33 -3.97
N LEU A 316 -15.34 9.10 -4.56
CA LEU A 316 -16.47 9.67 -3.84
C LEU A 316 -17.41 8.58 -3.29
N SER A 317 -17.62 7.50 -4.04
CA SER A 317 -18.37 6.32 -3.62
C SER A 317 -17.67 5.60 -2.47
N SER A 318 -16.34 5.43 -2.55
CA SER A 318 -15.50 4.86 -1.51
C SER A 318 -15.60 5.65 -0.21
N TYR A 319 -15.38 6.98 -0.24
CA TYR A 319 -15.56 7.82 0.96
C TYR A 319 -16.98 7.76 1.52
N LYS A 320 -18.01 7.65 0.67
CA LYS A 320 -19.39 7.48 1.13
C LYS A 320 -19.57 6.16 1.88
N LYS A 321 -18.93 5.07 1.43
CA LYS A 321 -18.92 3.77 2.12
C LYS A 321 -18.15 3.86 3.43
N THR A 322 -16.92 4.39 3.42
CA THR A 322 -16.08 4.58 4.62
C THR A 322 -16.79 5.38 5.69
N VAL A 323 -17.39 6.53 5.34
CA VAL A 323 -18.17 7.35 6.30
C VAL A 323 -19.36 6.57 6.89
N LYS A 324 -20.05 5.74 6.09
CA LYS A 324 -21.16 4.91 6.58
C LYS A 324 -20.66 3.84 7.55
N GLU A 325 -19.54 3.21 7.23
CA GLU A 325 -18.93 2.16 8.04
C GLU A 325 -18.40 2.69 9.37
N LEU A 326 -17.63 3.79 9.35
CA LEU A 326 -17.13 4.45 10.55
C LEU A 326 -18.28 4.89 11.47
N ARG A 327 -19.37 5.44 10.91
CA ARG A 327 -20.59 5.76 11.67
C ARG A 327 -21.23 4.53 12.30
N SER A 328 -21.15 3.37 11.65
CA SER A 328 -21.66 2.10 12.20
C SER A 328 -20.78 1.62 13.34
N GLN A 329 -19.46 1.59 13.15
CA GLN A 329 -18.49 1.19 14.18
C GLN A 329 -18.55 2.10 15.42
N LEU A 330 -18.79 3.40 15.23
CA LEU A 330 -18.96 4.37 16.32
C LEU A 330 -20.15 4.10 17.25
N LYS A 331 -21.15 3.31 16.82
CA LYS A 331 -22.33 3.00 17.65
C LYS A 331 -21.97 2.14 18.86
N THR A 332 -21.02 1.23 18.68
CA THR A 332 -20.60 0.27 19.71
C THR A 332 -19.25 0.64 20.33
N ALA A 333 -18.51 1.58 19.72
CA ALA A 333 -17.22 2.01 20.24
C ALA A 333 -17.33 2.87 21.52
N THR A 334 -16.42 2.59 22.45
CA THR A 334 -16.25 3.29 23.74
C THR A 334 -14.80 3.73 23.92
N GLY A 335 -14.54 4.60 24.90
CA GLY A 335 -13.19 5.06 25.26
C GLY A 335 -12.38 5.64 24.09
N SER A 336 -11.09 5.39 24.10
CA SER A 336 -10.10 5.76 23.07
C SER A 336 -10.47 5.27 21.67
N LYS A 337 -11.01 4.04 21.53
CA LYS A 337 -11.48 3.51 20.23
C LYS A 337 -12.57 4.39 19.63
N ARG A 338 -13.44 4.98 20.46
CA ARG A 338 -14.46 5.94 20.01
C ARG A 338 -13.83 7.25 19.55
N ILE A 339 -12.73 7.68 20.16
CA ILE A 339 -12.00 8.92 19.79
C ILE A 339 -11.26 8.73 18.47
N SER A 340 -10.47 7.66 18.32
CA SER A 340 -9.81 7.29 17.06
C SER A 340 -10.80 7.16 15.90
N LEU A 341 -11.93 6.47 16.10
CA LEU A 341 -12.96 6.35 15.05
C LEU A 341 -13.64 7.70 14.73
N ARG A 342 -13.71 8.63 15.68
CA ARG A 342 -14.23 9.99 15.43
C ARG A 342 -13.24 10.81 14.62
N GLU A 343 -11.96 10.73 14.94
CA GLU A 343 -10.88 11.36 14.18
C GLU A 343 -10.87 10.85 12.73
N GLU A 344 -10.84 9.53 12.54
CA GLU A 344 -10.88 8.90 11.22
C GLU A 344 -12.14 9.32 10.43
N LEU A 345 -13.30 9.40 11.12
CA LEU A 345 -14.54 9.88 10.50
C LEU A 345 -14.41 11.35 10.05
N LEU A 346 -13.84 12.23 10.87
CA LEU A 346 -13.67 13.64 10.53
C LEU A 346 -12.76 13.80 9.32
N ARG A 347 -11.62 13.09 9.29
CA ARG A 347 -10.71 13.09 8.13
C ARG A 347 -11.37 12.53 6.87
N ALA A 348 -12.11 11.43 6.98
CA ALA A 348 -12.84 10.85 5.85
C ALA A 348 -13.91 11.81 5.30
N VAL A 349 -14.63 12.54 6.17
CA VAL A 349 -15.61 13.55 5.75
C VAL A 349 -14.92 14.76 5.12
N ALA A 350 -13.78 15.20 5.65
CA ALA A 350 -12.97 16.28 5.08
C ALA A 350 -12.51 15.95 3.65
N GLN A 351 -11.92 14.78 3.45
CA GLN A 351 -11.49 14.32 2.12
C GLN A 351 -12.67 14.21 1.15
N LYS A 352 -13.79 13.65 1.61
CA LYS A 352 -15.03 13.61 0.82
C LYS A 352 -15.52 15.00 0.43
N ALA A 353 -15.48 15.97 1.34
CA ALA A 353 -15.93 17.34 1.10
C ALA A 353 -15.10 18.03 0.02
N ARG A 354 -13.77 17.90 0.08
CA ARG A 354 -12.84 18.43 -0.93
C ARG A 354 -13.12 17.83 -2.31
N LEU A 355 -13.16 16.49 -2.40
CA LEU A 355 -13.40 15.79 -3.66
C LEU A 355 -14.79 16.10 -4.24
N HIS A 356 -15.82 16.19 -3.39
CA HIS A 356 -17.16 16.55 -3.84
C HIS A 356 -17.22 17.95 -4.43
N ALA A 357 -16.53 18.91 -3.80
CA ALA A 357 -16.46 20.28 -4.30
C ALA A 357 -15.78 20.35 -5.67
N GLU A 358 -14.68 19.62 -5.84
CA GLU A 358 -13.95 19.53 -7.11
C GLU A 358 -14.83 18.94 -8.23
N VAL A 359 -15.39 17.75 -8.02
CA VAL A 359 -16.27 17.09 -9.01
C VAL A 359 -17.47 17.96 -9.37
N LYS A 360 -18.08 18.62 -8.39
CA LYS A 360 -19.23 19.49 -8.63
C LYS A 360 -18.83 20.74 -9.42
N THR A 361 -17.68 21.33 -9.12
CA THR A 361 -17.14 22.49 -9.84
C THR A 361 -16.88 22.15 -11.29
N GLU A 362 -16.17 21.05 -11.55
CA GLU A 362 -15.89 20.57 -12.91
C GLU A 362 -17.16 20.32 -13.70
N ALA A 363 -18.16 19.64 -13.11
CA ALA A 363 -19.42 19.36 -13.78
C ALA A 363 -20.22 20.63 -14.13
N VAL A 364 -20.20 21.66 -13.28
CA VAL A 364 -20.89 22.93 -13.57
C VAL A 364 -20.16 23.71 -14.66
N LEU A 365 -18.83 23.79 -14.58
CA LEU A 365 -18.01 24.45 -15.60
C LEU A 365 -18.17 23.78 -16.96
N GLN A 366 -18.12 22.45 -17.02
CA GLN A 366 -18.33 21.70 -18.26
C GLN A 366 -19.71 22.01 -18.86
N LYS A 367 -20.77 21.99 -18.04
CA LYS A 367 -22.13 22.29 -18.52
C LYS A 367 -22.27 23.73 -19.02
N LEU A 368 -21.56 24.67 -18.40
CA LEU A 368 -21.51 26.06 -18.83
C LEU A 368 -20.87 26.18 -20.22
N GLU A 369 -19.72 25.56 -20.43
CA GLU A 369 -19.04 25.53 -21.73
C GLU A 369 -19.89 24.84 -22.81
N GLU A 370 -20.53 23.71 -22.48
CA GLU A 370 -21.44 23.01 -23.40
C GLU A 370 -22.63 23.90 -23.82
N LYS A 371 -23.21 24.64 -22.88
CA LYS A 371 -24.32 25.57 -23.18
C LYS A 371 -23.87 26.78 -23.98
N LYS A 372 -22.68 27.30 -23.69
CA LYS A 372 -22.08 28.41 -24.43
C LYS A 372 -21.81 28.00 -25.89
N ALA A 373 -21.21 26.83 -26.10
CA ALA A 373 -20.96 26.28 -27.43
C ALA A 373 -22.26 25.98 -28.20
N SER A 374 -23.27 25.42 -27.53
CA SER A 374 -24.59 25.19 -28.15
C SER A 374 -25.26 26.49 -28.58
N PHE A 375 -25.21 27.52 -27.73
CA PHE A 375 -25.83 28.81 -28.04
C PHE A 375 -25.12 29.54 -29.16
N GLN A 376 -23.79 29.50 -29.19
CA GLN A 376 -22.98 29.99 -30.30
C GLN A 376 -23.44 29.34 -31.62
N ALA A 377 -23.54 28.01 -31.66
CA ALA A 377 -24.01 27.28 -32.84
C ALA A 377 -25.43 27.68 -33.28
N ASP A 378 -26.35 27.91 -32.34
CA ASP A 378 -27.70 28.40 -32.64
C ASP A 378 -27.67 29.81 -33.27
N ILE A 379 -26.77 30.67 -32.80
CA ILE A 379 -26.55 32.00 -33.37
C ILE A 379 -26.06 31.88 -34.82
N GLU A 380 -25.02 31.08 -35.08
CA GLU A 380 -24.51 30.84 -36.43
C GLU A 380 -25.58 30.28 -37.37
N ALA A 381 -26.32 29.27 -36.92
CA ALA A 381 -27.36 28.62 -37.73
C ALA A 381 -28.46 29.61 -38.10
N THR A 382 -28.90 30.43 -37.15
CA THR A 382 -29.92 31.47 -37.40
C THR A 382 -29.40 32.53 -38.37
N ARG A 383 -28.15 32.97 -38.22
CA ARG A 383 -27.53 33.93 -39.16
C ARG A 383 -27.48 33.35 -40.58
N GLN A 384 -27.01 32.11 -40.73
CA GLN A 384 -26.97 31.42 -42.02
C GLN A 384 -28.36 31.30 -42.66
N ALA A 385 -29.37 30.94 -41.87
CA ALA A 385 -30.75 30.87 -42.35
C ALA A 385 -31.26 32.23 -42.83
N MET A 386 -30.94 33.32 -42.11
CA MET A 386 -31.33 34.68 -42.49
C MET A 386 -30.64 35.14 -43.78
N TYR A 387 -29.35 34.83 -43.98
CA TYR A 387 -28.67 35.07 -45.26
C TYR A 387 -29.28 34.26 -46.41
N ALA A 388 -29.82 33.07 -46.14
CA ALA A 388 -30.41 32.22 -47.17
C ALA A 388 -31.81 32.67 -47.66
N VAL A 389 -32.56 33.43 -46.84
CA VAL A 389 -33.94 33.86 -47.14
C VAL A 389 -34.08 35.34 -47.51
N ALA A 390 -33.01 36.12 -47.34
CA ALA A 390 -33.00 37.55 -47.63
C ALA A 390 -32.83 37.82 -49.14
N GLU A 391 -33.82 37.45 -49.95
CA GLU A 391 -33.77 37.55 -51.43
C GLU A 391 -33.73 38.99 -51.97
N GLU A 392 -34.26 39.95 -51.20
CA GLU A 392 -34.43 41.36 -51.61
C GLU A 392 -33.45 42.32 -50.92
N LEU A 393 -32.54 41.82 -50.08
CA LEU A 393 -31.58 42.63 -49.33
C LEU A 393 -30.15 42.36 -49.83
N SER A 394 -29.34 43.41 -49.91
CA SER A 394 -27.90 43.27 -50.12
C SER A 394 -27.21 42.62 -48.92
N GLU A 395 -26.04 42.02 -49.15
CA GLU A 395 -25.23 41.41 -48.08
C GLU A 395 -24.94 42.38 -46.93
N SER A 396 -24.72 43.67 -47.24
CA SER A 396 -24.53 44.72 -46.23
C SER A 396 -25.80 44.97 -45.42
N GLU A 397 -26.98 45.01 -46.04
CA GLU A 397 -28.24 45.24 -45.34
C GLU A 397 -28.60 44.07 -44.41
N VAL A 398 -28.34 42.82 -44.84
CA VAL A 398 -28.50 41.64 -43.98
C VAL A 398 -27.49 41.65 -42.83
N THR A 399 -26.24 42.04 -43.09
CA THR A 399 -25.21 42.14 -42.06
C THR A 399 -25.56 43.19 -41.01
N ASP A 400 -26.03 44.36 -41.43
CA ASP A 400 -26.49 45.43 -40.55
C ASP A 400 -27.69 44.99 -39.72
N LEU A 401 -28.67 44.32 -40.35
CA LEU A 401 -29.84 43.76 -39.67
C LEU A 401 -29.46 42.73 -38.60
N LEU A 402 -28.47 41.89 -38.88
CA LEU A 402 -27.97 40.85 -37.97
C LEU A 402 -26.89 41.34 -37.02
N SER A 403 -26.46 42.61 -37.09
CA SER A 403 -25.41 43.15 -36.22
C SER A 403 -25.70 43.02 -34.71
N PRO A 404 -26.95 43.09 -34.22
CA PRO A 404 -27.25 42.83 -32.81
C PRO A 404 -27.26 41.33 -32.46
N TYR A 405 -27.35 40.45 -33.46
CA TYR A 405 -27.51 39.01 -33.27
C TYR A 405 -26.14 38.31 -33.25
N THR A 406 -25.38 38.59 -32.20
CA THR A 406 -24.03 38.07 -31.94
C THR A 406 -23.94 37.52 -30.52
N MET A 407 -22.94 36.67 -30.27
CA MET A 407 -22.71 36.10 -28.94
C MET A 407 -22.50 37.17 -27.87
N GLU A 408 -21.72 38.21 -28.19
CA GLU A 408 -21.43 39.32 -27.28
C GLU A 408 -22.70 40.04 -26.80
N ASN A 409 -23.69 40.19 -27.68
CA ASN A 409 -24.91 40.91 -27.38
C ASN A 409 -26.00 40.04 -26.74
N LEU A 410 -26.02 38.73 -27.03
CA LEU A 410 -27.09 37.82 -26.62
C LEU A 410 -26.73 36.96 -25.42
N TRP A 411 -25.45 36.69 -25.19
CA TRP A 411 -25.00 35.92 -24.03
C TRP A 411 -24.84 36.83 -22.82
N ASP A 412 -25.49 36.46 -21.72
CA ASP A 412 -25.38 37.16 -20.45
C ASP A 412 -24.02 36.84 -19.78
N SER A 413 -22.98 37.55 -20.24
CA SER A 413 -21.62 37.42 -19.72
C SER A 413 -21.53 37.80 -18.24
N GLN A 414 -22.42 38.69 -17.76
CA GLN A 414 -22.47 39.06 -16.35
C GLN A 414 -23.04 37.91 -15.50
N ALA A 415 -24.10 37.24 -15.96
CA ALA A 415 -24.61 36.05 -15.30
C ALA A 415 -23.59 34.89 -15.34
N GLU A 416 -22.82 34.74 -16.42
CA GLU A 416 -21.72 33.78 -16.47
C GLU A 416 -20.67 34.07 -15.38
N GLU A 417 -20.21 35.31 -15.29
CA GLU A 417 -19.23 35.72 -14.27
C GLU A 417 -19.77 35.51 -12.85
N GLN A 418 -21.04 35.85 -12.60
CA GLN A 418 -21.71 35.58 -11.33
C GLN A 418 -21.75 34.08 -11.01
N ASN A 419 -22.12 33.24 -11.97
CA ASN A 419 -22.12 31.78 -11.79
C ASN A 419 -20.73 31.24 -11.45
N ARG A 420 -19.67 31.76 -12.09
CA ARG A 420 -18.28 31.39 -11.78
C ARG A 420 -17.88 31.85 -10.38
N ALA A 421 -18.22 33.07 -10.00
CA ALA A 421 -17.95 33.60 -8.67
C ALA A 421 -18.69 32.82 -7.56
N GLU A 422 -19.94 32.42 -7.78
CA GLU A 422 -20.70 31.57 -6.87
C GLU A 422 -20.07 30.17 -6.74
N LEU A 423 -19.56 29.62 -7.83
CA LEU A 423 -18.90 28.32 -7.84
C LEU A 423 -17.58 28.34 -7.07
N ASP A 424 -16.78 29.40 -7.25
CA ASP A 424 -15.56 29.62 -6.47
C ASP A 424 -15.88 29.82 -4.99
N ALA A 425 -16.91 30.60 -4.67
CA ALA A 425 -17.37 30.77 -3.29
C ALA A 425 -17.83 29.43 -2.67
N TYR A 426 -18.53 28.59 -3.43
CA TYR A 426 -18.91 27.24 -3.01
C TYR A 426 -17.68 26.36 -2.73
N LYS A 427 -16.72 26.31 -3.66
CA LYS A 427 -15.49 25.53 -3.52
C LYS A 427 -14.70 25.98 -2.28
N ASN A 428 -14.53 27.28 -2.10
CA ASN A 428 -13.82 27.85 -0.95
C ASN A 428 -14.52 27.52 0.37
N ARG A 429 -15.86 27.60 0.44
CA ARG A 429 -16.62 27.20 1.63
C ARG A 429 -16.45 25.72 1.97
N MET A 430 -16.44 24.85 0.96
CA MET A 430 -16.23 23.41 1.15
C MET A 430 -14.81 23.08 1.61
N MET A 431 -13.80 23.78 1.07
CA MET A 431 -12.41 23.65 1.53
C MET A 431 -12.27 24.11 2.99
N ALA A 432 -12.79 25.30 3.32
CA ALA A 432 -12.77 25.81 4.69
C ALA A 432 -13.54 24.91 5.67
N PHE A 433 -14.63 24.26 5.22
CA PHE A 433 -15.32 23.26 6.01
C PHE A 433 -14.44 22.02 6.26
N ALA A 434 -13.77 21.51 5.22
CA ALA A 434 -12.85 20.38 5.36
C ALA A 434 -11.67 20.70 6.29
N ASP A 435 -11.09 21.90 6.19
CA ASP A 435 -9.99 22.33 7.05
C ASP A 435 -10.42 22.42 8.52
N LYS A 436 -11.65 22.87 8.79
CA LYS A 436 -12.22 22.86 10.15
C LYS A 436 -12.43 21.45 10.70
N LEU A 437 -12.76 20.48 9.84
CA LEU A 437 -12.89 19.09 10.25
C LEU A 437 -11.53 18.47 10.58
N ASP A 438 -10.50 18.76 9.78
CA ASP A 438 -9.13 18.32 10.06
C ASP A 438 -8.62 18.95 11.37
N ALA A 439 -8.81 20.25 11.58
CA ALA A 439 -8.47 20.91 12.84
C ALA A 439 -9.23 20.32 14.04
N ALA A 440 -10.50 19.97 13.87
CA ALA A 440 -11.26 19.28 14.90
C ALA A 440 -10.73 17.87 15.19
N ALA A 441 -10.27 17.15 14.15
CA ALA A 441 -9.64 15.84 14.29
C ALA A 441 -8.32 15.95 15.08
N ASP A 442 -7.47 16.93 14.74
CA ASP A 442 -6.21 17.17 15.44
C ASP A 442 -6.44 17.57 16.91
N ASN A 443 -7.45 18.41 17.18
CA ASN A 443 -7.85 18.78 18.55
C ASN A 443 -8.38 17.60 19.36
N LEU A 444 -9.06 16.63 18.73
CA LEU A 444 -9.50 15.41 19.40
C LEU A 444 -8.31 14.57 19.87
N ILE A 445 -7.28 14.44 19.04
CA ILE A 445 -6.04 13.74 19.40
C ILE A 445 -5.33 14.46 20.56
N ALA A 446 -5.18 15.78 20.45
CA ALA A 446 -4.50 16.57 21.47
C ALA A 446 -5.21 16.50 22.83
N ALA A 447 -6.54 16.65 22.86
CA ALA A 447 -7.31 16.56 24.09
C ALA A 447 -7.27 15.15 24.72
N ASP A 448 -7.21 14.10 23.90
CA ASP A 448 -7.06 12.72 24.37
C ASP A 448 -5.68 12.49 25.00
N GLN A 449 -4.62 13.00 24.38
CA GLN A 449 -3.26 12.96 24.91
C GLN A 449 -3.12 13.74 26.23
N GLU A 450 -3.67 14.95 26.31
CA GLU A 450 -3.68 15.76 27.54
C GLU A 450 -4.45 15.07 28.68
N GLY A 451 -5.62 14.50 28.36
CA GLY A 451 -6.39 13.71 29.32
C GLY A 451 -5.61 12.50 29.83
N ALA A 452 -5.00 11.73 28.92
CA ALA A 452 -4.17 10.59 29.28
C ALA A 452 -2.98 10.99 30.17
N ALA A 453 -2.34 12.14 29.91
CA ALA A 453 -1.26 12.69 30.74
C ALA A 453 -1.73 13.08 32.15
N LEU A 454 -2.92 13.67 32.28
CA LEU A 454 -3.51 14.03 33.58
C LEU A 454 -3.85 12.79 34.43
N PHE A 455 -4.39 11.73 33.82
CA PHE A 455 -4.72 10.49 34.55
C PHE A 455 -3.52 9.57 34.82
N SER A 456 -2.38 9.82 34.18
CA SER A 456 -1.12 9.14 34.47
C SER A 456 -0.24 9.88 35.49
N ALA A 457 -0.52 11.16 35.75
CA ALA A 457 0.16 11.96 36.78
C ALA A 457 -0.38 11.76 38.22
N ASP A 458 -1.56 11.14 38.38
CA ASP A 458 -2.19 10.83 39.67
C ASP A 458 -1.85 9.41 40.20
N LYS A 459 -0.73 8.82 39.77
CA LYS A 459 -0.22 7.53 40.28
C LYS A 459 1.11 7.67 41.01
#